data_AF-A0A6A2FXW9-F1
#
_entry.id   AF-A0A6A2FXW9-F1
#
_cell.length_a   1.000
_cell.length_b   1.000
_cell.length_c   1.000
_cell.angle_alpha   90.00
_cell.angle_beta   90.00
_cell.angle_gamma   90.00
#
_symmetry.space_group_name_H-M   'P 1'
#
loop_
_entity.id
_entity.type
_entity.pdbx_description
1 polymer ?
#
loop_
_entity_poly.entity_id
_entity_poly.type
_entity_poly.pdbx_seq_one_letter_code
_entity_poly.pdbx_strand_id
1 'polypeptide(L)'
;MPERTIRETRILAEDEIIDISVKQVPISSEIPHGVRYSFNYRVRTSQGWKTLIRFDNAHTIKGHNKRDHRHTFENEAQEIDFNSPKKLIEEIMSFIDANRRVIDEIKRR
;
A
#
# COMPACT_ATOMS: atom_id res chain seq x y z
N MET A 1 22.28 2.47 -14.45
CA MET A 1 21.16 3.40 -14.20
C MET A 1 21.21 3.79 -12.73
N PRO A 2 21.26 5.08 -12.36
CA PRO A 2 21.22 5.47 -10.95
C PRO A 2 19.91 4.98 -10.31
N GLU A 3 19.99 4.47 -9.09
CA GLU A 3 18.81 4.05 -8.33
C GLU A 3 17.93 5.27 -8.06
N ARG A 4 16.75 5.35 -8.68
CA ARG A 4 15.77 6.39 -8.40
C ARG A 4 14.75 5.87 -7.40
N THR A 5 14.77 6.45 -6.21
CA THR A 5 13.73 6.23 -5.19
C THR A 5 12.87 7.49 -5.10
N ILE A 6 11.56 7.31 -5.18
CA ILE A 6 10.55 8.34 -4.95
C ILE A 6 9.88 8.00 -3.63
N ARG A 7 9.80 9.00 -2.74
CA ARG A 7 9.00 8.93 -1.51
C ARG A 7 8.09 10.14 -1.47
N GLU A 8 6.81 9.91 -1.19
CA GLU A 8 5.77 10.94 -1.15
C GLU A 8 4.81 10.58 -0.02
N THR A 9 4.38 11.57 0.76
CA THR A 9 3.27 11.41 1.70
C THR A 9 2.14 12.32 1.25
N ARG A 10 0.98 11.72 0.95
CA ARG A 10 -0.24 12.47 0.63
C ARG A 10 -1.08 12.61 1.88
N ILE A 11 -1.39 13.84 2.24
CA ILE A 11 -2.29 14.14 3.35
C ILE A 11 -3.71 14.16 2.80
N LEU A 12 -4.58 13.30 3.33
CA LEU A 12 -6.00 13.25 2.96
C LEU A 12 -6.86 14.03 3.96
N ALA A 13 -6.50 13.94 5.25
CA ALA A 13 -7.07 14.69 6.36
C ALA A 13 -6.00 14.84 7.47
N GLU A 14 -6.33 15.56 8.55
CA GLU A 14 -5.42 15.71 9.71
C GLU A 14 -4.98 14.36 10.29
N ASP A 15 -5.86 13.37 10.26
CA ASP A 15 -5.66 12.03 10.82
C ASP A 15 -5.58 10.92 9.76
N GLU A 16 -5.43 11.26 8.47
CA GLU A 16 -5.42 10.30 7.37
C GLU A 16 -4.35 10.65 6.32
N ILE A 17 -3.45 9.71 6.02
CA ILE A 17 -2.39 9.88 5.03
C ILE A 17 -2.23 8.64 4.12
N ILE A 18 -1.59 8.84 2.97
CA ILE A 18 -1.03 7.77 2.15
C ILE A 18 0.48 7.98 2.04
N ASP A 19 1.25 7.06 2.62
CA ASP A 19 2.71 7.00 2.45
C ASP A 19 3.05 6.16 1.23
N ILE A 20 3.77 6.74 0.28
CA ILE A 20 4.13 6.17 -1.01
C ILE A 20 5.66 6.08 -1.09
N SER A 21 6.17 4.88 -1.41
CA SER A 21 7.56 4.66 -1.74
C SER A 21 7.64 3.82 -3.01
N VAL A 22 8.38 4.28 -4.01
CA VAL A 22 8.62 3.57 -5.26
C VAL A 22 10.11 3.62 -5.58
N LYS A 23 10.74 2.46 -5.75
CA LYS A 23 12.15 2.33 -6.12
C LYS A 23 12.25 1.62 -7.46
N GLN A 24 12.94 2.22 -8.42
CA GLN A 24 13.28 1.55 -9.66
C GLN A 24 14.32 0.45 -9.40
N VAL A 25 14.08 -0.75 -9.93
CA VAL A 25 14.95 -1.92 -9.80
C VAL A 25 15.13 -2.58 -11.16
N PRO A 26 16.21 -3.36 -11.38
CA PRO A 26 16.31 -4.18 -12.59
C PRO A 26 15.09 -5.10 -12.75
N ILE A 27 14.62 -5.25 -13.98
CA ILE A 27 13.55 -6.20 -14.31
C ILE A 27 14.06 -7.61 -14.04
N SER A 28 13.24 -8.42 -13.39
CA SER A 28 13.50 -9.84 -13.14
C SER A 28 12.19 -10.63 -13.24
N SER A 29 12.28 -11.96 -13.26
CA SER A 29 11.09 -12.82 -13.17
C SER A 29 10.27 -12.57 -11.90
N GLU A 30 10.92 -12.11 -10.83
CA GLU A 30 10.26 -11.81 -9.56
C GLU A 30 9.61 -10.43 -9.51
N ILE A 31 10.15 -9.46 -10.25
CA ILE A 31 9.65 -8.08 -10.34
C ILE A 31 9.64 -7.69 -11.82
N PRO A 32 8.70 -8.23 -12.61
CA PRO A 32 8.68 -8.08 -14.07
C PRO A 32 8.45 -6.63 -14.51
N HIS A 33 7.83 -5.84 -13.65
CA HIS A 33 7.53 -4.44 -13.88
C HIS A 33 8.66 -3.47 -13.45
N GLY A 34 9.79 -3.99 -12.95
CA GLY A 34 11.00 -3.20 -12.68
C GLY A 34 10.87 -2.13 -11.58
N VAL A 35 9.85 -2.23 -10.71
CA VAL A 35 9.69 -1.31 -9.58
C VAL A 35 9.37 -2.06 -8.30
N ARG A 36 10.04 -1.71 -7.20
CA ARG A 36 9.59 -2.04 -5.85
C ARG A 36 8.71 -0.93 -5.35
N TYR A 37 7.60 -1.27 -4.69
CA TYR A 37 6.69 -0.27 -4.19
C TYR A 37 6.12 -0.60 -2.81
N SER A 38 5.67 0.44 -2.12
CA SER A 38 4.90 0.35 -0.89
C SER A 38 3.98 1.56 -0.83
N PHE A 39 2.68 1.31 -0.85
CA PHE A 39 1.63 2.31 -0.68
C PHE A 39 0.86 1.96 0.59
N ASN A 40 0.88 2.84 1.58
CA ASN A 40 0.31 2.60 2.89
C ASN A 40 -0.70 3.70 3.18
N TYR A 41 -1.99 3.35 3.20
CA TYR A 41 -3.00 4.20 3.80
C TYR A 41 -2.97 4.02 5.32
N ARG A 42 -2.76 5.13 6.03
CA ARG A 42 -2.57 5.16 7.47
C ARG A 42 -3.54 6.15 8.09
N VAL A 43 -4.05 5.77 9.25
CA VAL A 43 -4.91 6.62 10.07
C VAL A 43 -4.30 6.84 11.43
N ARG A 44 -4.56 8.00 12.03
CA ARG A 44 -4.16 8.28 13.40
C ARG A 44 -5.23 7.76 14.36
N THR A 45 -4.82 6.95 15.33
CA THR A 45 -5.64 6.45 16.43
C THR A 45 -5.10 6.98 17.76
N SER A 46 -5.75 6.62 18.88
CA SER A 46 -5.26 6.94 20.23
C SER A 46 -3.85 6.39 20.50
N GLN A 47 -3.46 5.33 19.79
CA GLN A 47 -2.17 4.64 19.91
C GLN A 47 -1.11 5.13 18.90
N GLY A 48 -1.47 6.08 18.02
CA GLY A 48 -0.59 6.62 16.98
C GLY A 48 -1.02 6.23 15.56
N TRP A 49 -0.10 6.28 14.60
CA TRP A 49 -0.40 6.00 13.19
C TRP A 49 -0.48 4.50 12.91
N LYS A 50 -1.66 4.02 12.50
CA LYS A 50 -1.93 2.63 12.13
C LYS A 50 -2.13 2.50 10.62
N THR A 51 -1.44 1.54 9.99
CA THR A 51 -1.67 1.20 8.58
C THR A 51 -2.92 0.32 8.45
N LEU A 52 -3.89 0.76 7.66
CA LEU A 52 -5.12 0.00 7.42
C LEU A 52 -5.15 -0.67 6.06
N ILE A 53 -4.59 -0.03 5.03
CA ILE A 53 -4.51 -0.61 3.69
C ILE A 53 -3.07 -0.50 3.23
N ARG A 54 -2.51 -1.60 2.74
CA ARG A 54 -1.14 -1.65 2.23
C ARG A 54 -1.10 -2.41 0.92
N PHE A 55 -0.44 -1.82 -0.07
CA PHE A 55 -0.08 -2.48 -1.32
C PHE A 55 1.44 -2.47 -1.42
N ASP A 56 2.08 -3.64 -1.51
CA ASP A 56 3.53 -3.72 -1.66
C ASP A 56 3.97 -5.00 -2.38
N ASN A 57 5.25 -5.03 -2.74
CA ASN A 57 5.89 -6.21 -3.30
C ASN A 57 7.25 -6.51 -2.65
N ALA A 58 7.41 -6.05 -1.42
CA ALA A 58 8.71 -5.98 -0.79
C ALA A 58 9.24 -7.38 -0.45
N HIS A 59 8.37 -8.33 -0.09
CA HIS A 59 8.78 -9.62 0.50
C HIS A 59 7.99 -10.78 -0.14
N THR A 60 8.61 -11.96 -0.23
CA THR A 60 7.91 -13.18 -0.65
C THR A 60 7.05 -13.66 0.51
N ILE A 61 5.75 -13.89 0.27
CA ILE A 61 4.85 -14.42 1.28
C ILE A 61 4.76 -15.93 1.12
N LYS A 62 4.92 -16.67 2.22
CA LYS A 62 4.86 -18.13 2.20
C LYS A 62 3.49 -18.58 1.66
N GLY A 63 3.48 -19.41 0.63
CA GLY A 63 2.25 -19.90 -0.02
C GLY A 63 1.77 -19.05 -1.20
N HIS A 64 2.48 -17.95 -1.51
CA HIS A 64 2.15 -17.07 -2.63
C HIS A 64 3.21 -17.16 -3.73
N ASN A 65 2.76 -17.21 -4.99
CA ASN A 65 3.60 -17.28 -6.18
C ASN A 65 4.04 -15.89 -6.65
N LYS A 66 3.27 -14.85 -6.31
CA LYS A 66 3.55 -13.46 -6.68
C LYS A 66 4.08 -12.67 -5.49
N ARG A 67 4.96 -11.71 -5.78
CA ARG A 67 5.44 -10.75 -4.77
C ARG A 67 4.41 -9.65 -4.52
N ASP A 68 3.67 -9.23 -5.53
CA ASP A 68 2.69 -8.15 -5.44
C ASP A 68 1.49 -8.61 -4.61
N HIS A 69 1.24 -7.90 -3.51
CA HIS A 69 0.15 -8.23 -2.61
C HIS A 69 -0.46 -7.00 -1.95
N ARG A 70 -1.66 -7.20 -1.41
CA ARG A 70 -2.39 -6.22 -0.60
C ARG A 70 -2.75 -6.76 0.78
N HIS A 71 -2.77 -5.88 1.77
CA HIS A 71 -3.31 -6.11 3.11
C HIS A 71 -4.43 -5.10 3.37
N THR A 72 -5.54 -5.53 3.98
CA THR A 72 -6.69 -4.65 4.30
C THR A 72 -7.20 -4.94 5.71
N PHE A 73 -7.27 -3.93 6.59
CA PHE A 73 -7.92 -3.98 7.91
C PHE A 73 -7.55 -5.19 8.80
N GLU A 74 -6.29 -5.67 8.75
CA GLU A 74 -5.77 -6.88 9.43
C GLU A 74 -6.05 -8.23 8.75
N ASN A 75 -6.59 -8.22 7.53
CA ASN A 75 -6.73 -9.42 6.71
C ASN A 75 -5.38 -9.97 6.25
N GLU A 76 -5.37 -11.26 5.95
CA GLU A 76 -4.25 -11.93 5.29
C GLU A 76 -3.91 -11.26 3.96
N ALA A 77 -2.64 -11.39 3.56
CA ALA A 77 -2.15 -10.86 2.31
C ALA A 77 -2.86 -11.52 1.12
N GLN A 78 -3.28 -10.72 0.15
CA GLN A 78 -3.90 -11.21 -1.08
C GLN A 78 -3.00 -10.86 -2.27
N GLU A 79 -2.73 -11.84 -3.14
CA GLU A 79 -2.02 -11.57 -4.40
C GLU A 79 -2.82 -10.61 -5.28
N ILE A 80 -2.10 -9.76 -5.97
CA ILE A 80 -2.66 -8.86 -6.97
C ILE A 80 -1.78 -8.86 -8.22
N ASP A 81 -2.33 -8.37 -9.32
CA ASP A 81 -1.54 -8.04 -10.50
C ASP A 81 -1.15 -6.56 -10.44
N PHE A 82 0.17 -6.29 -10.42
CA PHE A 82 0.65 -4.92 -10.52
C PHE A 82 0.36 -4.36 -11.93
N ASN A 83 -0.46 -3.32 -12.00
CA ASN A 83 -0.76 -2.61 -13.24
C ASN A 83 0.07 -1.33 -13.35
N SER A 84 -0.14 -0.37 -12.44
CA SER A 84 0.62 0.88 -12.40
C SER A 84 0.52 1.57 -11.03
N PRO A 85 1.45 2.47 -10.68
CA PRO A 85 1.35 3.29 -9.47
C PRO A 85 0.03 4.07 -9.37
N LYS A 86 -0.46 4.60 -10.51
CA LYS A 86 -1.72 5.34 -10.57
C LYS A 86 -2.90 4.44 -10.19
N LYS A 87 -2.94 3.21 -10.71
CA LYS A 87 -4.01 2.24 -10.42
C LYS A 87 -4.03 1.83 -8.95
N LEU A 88 -2.86 1.66 -8.33
CA LEU A 88 -2.78 1.37 -6.89
C LEU A 88 -3.40 2.49 -6.04
N ILE A 89 -3.18 3.75 -6.40
CA ILE A 89 -3.79 4.88 -5.70
C ILE A 89 -5.30 4.89 -5.90
N GLU A 90 -5.78 4.69 -7.14
CA GLU A 90 -7.22 4.59 -7.44
C GLU A 90 -7.88 3.47 -6.62
N GLU A 91 -7.25 2.31 -6.52
CA GLU A 91 -7.73 1.19 -5.70
C GLU A 91 -7.74 1.52 -4.21
N ILE A 92 -6.68 2.14 -3.68
CA ILE A 92 -6.64 2.59 -2.28
C ILE A 92 -7.80 3.54 -2.00
N MET A 93 -8.01 4.55 -2.85
CA MET A 93 -9.12 5.50 -2.68
C MET A 93 -10.48 4.78 -2.71
N SER A 94 -10.67 3.85 -3.64
CA SER A 94 -11.90 3.05 -3.69
C SER A 94 -12.11 2.20 -2.43
N PHE A 95 -11.06 1.62 -1.85
CA PHE A 95 -11.15 0.88 -0.59
C PHE A 95 -11.48 1.80 0.58
N ILE A 96 -10.86 2.97 0.65
CA ILE A 96 -11.13 3.97 1.68
C ILE A 96 -12.62 4.34 1.64
N ASP A 97 -13.14 4.67 0.47
CA ASP A 97 -14.54 5.09 0.31
C ASP A 97 -15.52 3.97 0.65
N ALA A 98 -15.26 2.75 0.17
CA ALA A 98 -16.09 1.58 0.47
C ALA A 98 -16.10 1.22 1.97
N ASN A 99 -15.06 1.58 2.73
CA ASN A 99 -14.90 1.17 4.12
C ASN A 99 -14.91 2.35 5.11
N ARG A 100 -15.41 3.52 4.69
CA ARG A 100 -15.36 4.76 5.49
C ARG A 100 -15.88 4.58 6.92
N ARG A 101 -17.01 3.87 7.08
CA ARG A 101 -17.61 3.62 8.41
C ARG A 101 -16.68 2.82 9.35
N VAL A 102 -16.00 1.81 8.81
CA VAL A 102 -15.06 0.96 9.57
C VAL A 102 -13.82 1.77 9.94
N ILE A 103 -13.31 2.56 9.01
CA ILE A 103 -12.18 3.48 9.24
C ILE A 103 -12.49 4.43 10.39
N ASP A 104 -13.67 5.07 10.38
CA ASP A 104 -14.08 5.99 11.42
C ASP A 104 -14.21 5.30 12.78
N GLU A 105 -14.65 4.04 12.80
CA GLU A 105 -14.69 3.26 14.04
C GLU A 105 -13.30 2.97 14.58
N ILE A 106 -12.35 2.58 13.71
CA ILE A 106 -10.96 2.33 14.09
C ILE A 106 -10.30 3.60 14.66
N LYS A 107 -10.54 4.76 14.04
CA LYS A 107 -10.03 6.05 14.51
C LYS A 107 -10.48 6.42 15.92
N ARG A 108 -11.66 5.96 16.34
CA ARG A 108 -12.23 6.23 17.67
C ARG A 108 -11.69 5.31 18.78
N ARG A 109 -10.98 4.24 18.42
CA ARG A 109 -10.34 3.31 19.36
C ARG A 109 -8.97 3.85 19.75
#